data_AF-A0A7S1AJ35-F1
#
_entry.id   AF-A0A7S1AJ35-F1
#
_cell.length_a   1.000
_cell.length_b   1.000
_cell.length_c   1.000
_cell.angle_alpha   90.00
_cell.angle_beta   90.00
_cell.angle_gamma   90.00
#
_symmetry.space_group_name_H-M   'P 1'
#
loop_
_entity.id
_entity.type
_entity.pdbx_description
1 polymer ?
#
loop_
_entity_poly.entity_id
_entity_poly.type
_entity_poly.pdbx_seq_one_letter_code
_entity_poly.pdbx_strand_id
1 'polypeptide(L)'
;VQTPRSPTRLSVSSLVRTSFSPRRASQSIQVQTPRSPTRGSASSLPWTQQSTACGSPSSPVCTPRSPARSVERHRSVDRARSVSLSSPVSREFRLSRSKLGESLKVIDAPSPSALSTRAPSVDATSPQSLAHLTSPAAKGSPGRSSSPTRAGSVPPRTGSTSFLNVQMARSRSRCRTDSLRSVSPPAASRRSVSSAQLVGSTLGADPPERRMYDVNCVLQLMRHQAELDMKVEEAKKIIAYSLSVEDLFHEMDRGHKGYLTDIDLWTYVRNIGADIVLGSITTLISEIHLRLGPDHAFAPGRLSMRELAILIFPVKSREHELAFRAASDNDLLNKLNPGRLGAQPGAVSGPVRYKFRSFLDWATFVAEALAADRRQLRHLRCDETAALNDTFSFLACGRQSFSLEDVRRAFIDERVNASTQQLELLRRRYQPLSLGGGVHFSEFVRQLRPL
;
A
#
# COMPACT_ATOMS: atom_id res chain seq x y z
N VAL A 1 -57.32 -44.34 -9.98
CA VAL A 1 -57.15 -43.43 -11.16
C VAL A 1 -55.76 -42.81 -11.06
N GLN A 2 -54.80 -43.42 -11.74
CA GLN A 2 -53.38 -43.07 -11.71
C GLN A 2 -52.98 -42.46 -13.06
N THR A 3 -52.25 -41.35 -13.00
CA THR A 3 -51.67 -40.63 -14.13
C THR A 3 -50.35 -41.26 -14.61
N PRO A 4 -49.98 -41.13 -15.90
CA PRO A 4 -48.91 -41.90 -16.51
C PRO A 4 -47.52 -41.26 -16.33
N ARG A 5 -46.51 -42.14 -16.28
CA ARG A 5 -45.07 -41.87 -16.21
C ARG A 5 -44.51 -41.52 -17.59
N SER A 6 -43.60 -40.54 -17.64
CA SER A 6 -42.76 -40.23 -18.81
C SER A 6 -41.36 -40.86 -18.68
N PRO A 7 -40.69 -41.21 -19.80
CA PRO A 7 -39.44 -41.97 -19.77
C PRO A 7 -38.19 -41.07 -19.84
N THR A 8 -37.19 -41.37 -19.01
CA THR A 8 -35.85 -40.78 -19.08
C THR A 8 -34.94 -41.70 -19.91
N ARG A 9 -34.52 -41.25 -21.10
CA ARG A 9 -33.47 -41.91 -21.90
C ARG A 9 -32.09 -41.47 -21.40
N LEU A 10 -31.26 -42.45 -21.04
CA LEU A 10 -29.83 -42.30 -20.83
C LEU A 10 -29.09 -42.46 -22.17
N SER A 11 -28.27 -41.47 -22.52
CA SER A 11 -27.34 -41.56 -23.66
C SER A 11 -25.93 -41.79 -23.11
N VAL A 12 -25.38 -42.97 -23.39
CA VAL A 12 -24.00 -43.36 -23.05
C VAL A 12 -23.15 -43.06 -24.27
N SER A 13 -22.22 -42.11 -24.15
CA SER A 13 -21.23 -41.81 -25.19
C SER A 13 -19.88 -42.40 -24.82
N SER A 14 -19.38 -43.27 -25.69
CA SER A 14 -18.11 -43.99 -25.63
C SER A 14 -16.92 -43.05 -25.89
N LEU A 15 -15.89 -43.13 -25.04
CA LEU A 15 -14.62 -42.43 -25.20
C LEU A 15 -13.58 -43.40 -25.80
N VAL A 16 -13.27 -43.16 -27.08
CA VAL A 16 -12.16 -43.80 -27.81
C VAL A 16 -10.85 -43.14 -27.37
N ARG A 17 -9.91 -43.95 -26.89
CA ARG A 17 -8.60 -43.53 -26.38
C ARG A 17 -7.56 -43.74 -27.49
N THR A 18 -7.12 -42.68 -28.15
CA THR A 18 -5.98 -42.73 -29.08
C THR A 18 -4.73 -42.20 -28.37
N SER A 19 -3.75 -43.08 -28.18
CA SER A 19 -2.42 -42.75 -27.67
C SER A 19 -1.52 -42.34 -28.83
N PHE A 20 -1.02 -41.10 -28.82
CA PHE A 20 0.09 -40.66 -29.65
C PHE A 20 1.21 -40.15 -28.75
N SER A 21 2.37 -40.82 -28.82
CA SER A 21 3.61 -40.42 -28.16
C SER A 21 4.46 -39.60 -29.15
N PRO A 22 4.96 -38.41 -28.80
CA PRO A 22 5.93 -37.72 -29.63
C PRO A 22 7.37 -38.13 -29.29
N ARG A 23 8.11 -38.46 -30.35
CA ARG A 23 9.56 -38.69 -30.37
C ARG A 23 10.32 -37.45 -29.85
N ARG A 24 11.24 -37.69 -28.93
CA ARG A 24 12.21 -36.73 -28.41
C ARG A 24 13.36 -36.62 -29.41
N ALA A 25 13.53 -35.45 -30.04
CA ALA A 25 14.72 -35.12 -30.81
C ALA A 25 15.74 -34.44 -29.88
N SER A 26 16.92 -35.04 -29.79
CA SER A 26 18.06 -34.53 -29.02
C SER A 26 18.78 -33.45 -29.82
N GLN A 27 18.77 -32.20 -29.35
CA GLN A 27 19.69 -31.16 -29.83
C GLN A 27 20.66 -30.83 -28.70
N SER A 28 21.95 -31.10 -28.96
CA SER A 28 23.07 -30.76 -28.10
C SER A 28 23.34 -29.26 -28.15
N ILE A 29 23.11 -28.57 -27.04
CA ILE A 29 23.54 -27.17 -26.87
C ILE A 29 24.93 -27.20 -26.24
N GLN A 30 25.92 -26.77 -27.02
CA GLN A 30 27.30 -26.57 -26.61
C GLN A 30 27.36 -25.27 -25.79
N VAL A 31 27.59 -25.40 -24.48
CA VAL A 31 27.77 -24.25 -23.56
C VAL A 31 29.24 -23.84 -23.60
N GLN A 32 29.53 -22.68 -24.18
CA GLN A 32 30.81 -22.00 -24.05
C GLN A 32 30.89 -21.33 -22.68
N THR A 33 31.93 -21.67 -21.92
CA THR A 33 32.27 -21.04 -20.64
C THR A 33 33.06 -19.73 -20.89
N PRO A 34 32.65 -18.60 -20.31
CA PRO A 34 33.50 -17.40 -20.32
C PRO A 34 34.62 -17.53 -19.28
N ARG A 35 35.85 -17.30 -19.76
CA ARG A 35 37.10 -17.26 -19.00
C ARG A 35 37.08 -16.11 -17.98
N SER A 36 37.55 -16.41 -16.78
CA SER A 36 37.78 -15.48 -15.68
C SER A 36 38.87 -14.44 -16.01
N PRO A 37 38.73 -13.17 -15.62
CA PRO A 37 39.83 -12.22 -15.64
C PRO A 37 40.70 -12.34 -14.38
N THR A 38 42.00 -12.43 -14.62
CA THR A 38 43.11 -12.49 -13.68
C THR A 38 43.13 -11.24 -12.78
N ARG A 39 43.07 -11.45 -11.46
CA ARG A 39 43.14 -10.40 -10.45
C ARG A 39 44.60 -9.96 -10.27
N GLY A 40 44.89 -8.73 -10.66
CA GLY A 40 46.18 -8.08 -10.45
C GLY A 40 46.46 -7.78 -8.98
N SER A 41 47.69 -8.05 -8.60
CA SER A 41 48.32 -7.70 -7.32
C SER A 41 48.31 -6.19 -7.10
N ALA A 42 47.90 -5.76 -5.90
CA ALA A 42 48.17 -4.42 -5.40
C ALA A 42 48.71 -4.54 -3.97
N SER A 43 49.95 -4.08 -3.88
CA SER A 43 50.80 -3.80 -2.73
C SER A 43 50.10 -3.29 -1.47
N SER A 44 50.46 -3.95 -0.37
CA SER A 44 50.43 -3.48 1.01
C SER A 44 51.32 -2.25 1.22
N LEU A 45 50.79 -1.19 1.82
CA LEU A 45 51.58 -0.16 2.51
C LEU A 45 51.01 0.10 3.90
N PRO A 46 51.87 0.33 4.91
CA PRO A 46 51.50 0.38 6.32
C PRO A 46 50.98 1.75 6.76
N TRP A 47 50.00 1.75 7.65
CA TRP A 47 49.56 2.92 8.41
C TRP A 47 50.55 3.19 9.55
N THR A 48 51.28 4.30 9.46
CA THR A 48 52.03 4.88 10.58
C THR A 48 51.15 5.82 11.39
N GLN A 49 51.07 5.57 12.70
CA GLN A 49 50.58 6.51 13.71
C GLN A 49 51.51 7.73 13.77
N GLN A 50 50.95 8.93 13.67
CA GLN A 50 51.59 10.14 14.19
C GLN A 50 50.70 10.77 15.25
N SER A 51 51.23 10.75 16.46
CA SER A 51 50.77 11.48 17.63
C SER A 51 51.42 12.87 17.58
N THR A 52 50.62 13.93 17.61
CA THR A 52 51.09 15.27 17.95
C THR A 52 50.05 15.93 18.85
N ALA A 53 50.49 16.15 20.09
CA ALA A 53 49.84 16.96 21.10
C ALA A 53 50.05 18.46 20.83
N CYS A 54 49.32 19.27 21.61
CA CYS A 54 49.48 20.68 21.93
C CYS A 54 48.76 21.71 21.04
N GLY A 55 47.87 22.49 21.69
CA GLY A 55 47.54 23.85 21.26
C GLY A 55 46.09 24.28 21.41
N SER A 56 45.64 24.59 22.63
CA SER A 56 44.47 25.47 22.85
C SER A 56 44.81 26.92 22.44
N PRO A 57 43.83 27.70 21.94
CA PRO A 57 43.33 28.79 22.78
C PRO A 57 41.83 29.09 22.64
N SER A 58 41.21 29.33 23.80
CA SER A 58 40.32 30.47 24.11
C SER A 58 39.14 30.81 23.18
N SER A 59 37.94 30.37 23.56
CA SER A 59 36.66 30.95 23.09
C SER A 59 36.07 31.90 24.15
N PRO A 60 35.53 33.07 23.78
CA PRO A 60 34.90 33.98 24.72
C PRO A 60 33.45 33.59 25.02
N VAL A 61 33.11 33.74 26.30
CA VAL A 61 31.78 33.56 26.91
C VAL A 61 30.88 34.75 26.55
N CYS A 62 29.72 34.48 25.95
CA CYS A 62 28.63 35.45 25.80
C CYS A 62 27.45 35.04 26.69
N THR A 63 27.27 35.76 27.80
CA THR A 63 26.07 35.75 28.64
C THR A 63 24.99 36.66 28.06
N PRO A 64 23.69 36.28 28.06
CA PRO A 64 22.61 37.19 27.69
C PRO A 64 22.19 38.07 28.88
N ARG A 65 22.08 39.38 28.63
CA ARG A 65 21.66 40.42 29.57
C ARG A 65 20.21 40.83 29.26
N SER A 66 19.31 40.66 30.23
CA SER A 66 17.94 41.19 30.21
C SER A 66 17.92 42.72 30.19
N PRO A 67 16.83 43.35 29.69
CA PRO A 67 16.46 44.67 30.15
C PRO A 67 15.09 44.70 30.85
N ALA A 68 14.98 45.73 31.69
CA ALA A 68 14.02 45.92 32.73
C ALA A 68 12.67 46.45 32.25
N ARG A 69 11.69 46.25 33.13
CA ARG A 69 10.42 46.96 33.22
C ARG A 69 10.63 48.47 33.21
N SER A 70 9.83 49.19 32.44
CA SER A 70 9.43 50.56 32.77
C SER A 70 7.92 50.65 32.73
N VAL A 71 7.38 51.17 33.83
CA VAL A 71 5.97 51.42 34.11
C VAL A 71 5.78 52.91 33.88
N GLU A 72 4.90 53.30 32.97
CA GLU A 72 4.37 54.66 32.99
C GLU A 72 2.91 54.70 32.53
N ARG A 73 2.07 55.11 33.48
CA ARG A 73 0.65 55.43 33.32
C ARG A 73 0.53 56.77 32.61
N HIS A 74 -0.41 56.94 31.69
CA HIS A 74 -1.17 58.20 31.60
C HIS A 74 -2.57 57.98 31.04
N ARG A 75 -3.48 58.81 31.56
CA ARG A 75 -4.94 58.71 31.60
C ARG A 75 -5.64 59.10 30.27
N SER A 76 -6.84 58.51 30.14
CA SER A 76 -8.08 58.94 29.48
C SER A 76 -8.20 60.39 28.99
N VAL A 77 -8.77 60.58 27.79
CA VAL A 77 -9.89 61.51 27.50
C VAL A 77 -10.76 60.96 26.36
N ASP A 78 -12.06 61.09 26.55
CA ASP A 78 -13.21 60.78 25.68
C ASP A 78 -13.12 61.25 24.21
N ARG A 79 -13.76 60.50 23.30
CA ARG A 79 -14.85 61.07 22.48
C ARG A 79 -15.70 60.01 21.78
N ALA A 80 -16.98 60.03 22.09
CA ALA A 80 -18.05 59.35 21.38
C ALA A 80 -18.17 59.79 19.92
N ARG A 81 -18.43 58.85 19.02
CA ARG A 81 -19.23 59.03 17.81
C ARG A 81 -19.76 57.67 17.33
N SER A 82 -21.00 57.39 17.73
CA SER A 82 -21.88 56.44 17.09
C SER A 82 -22.21 56.95 15.68
N VAL A 83 -21.81 56.17 14.66
CA VAL A 83 -22.31 56.32 13.30
C VAL A 83 -22.92 54.99 12.90
N SER A 84 -24.25 55.01 12.84
CA SER A 84 -25.10 54.00 12.25
C SER A 84 -24.76 53.85 10.77
N LEU A 85 -24.28 52.68 10.35
CA LEU A 85 -24.22 52.30 8.94
C LEU A 85 -25.19 51.15 8.70
N SER A 86 -26.17 51.50 7.90
CA SER A 86 -27.23 50.69 7.32
C SER A 86 -26.66 49.51 6.53
N SER A 87 -27.31 48.37 6.75
CA SER A 87 -27.18 47.12 5.99
C SER A 87 -27.65 47.30 4.54
N PRO A 88 -26.90 46.87 3.52
CA PRO A 88 -27.45 46.68 2.18
C PRO A 88 -27.85 45.21 1.97
N VAL A 89 -29.16 45.00 1.95
CA VAL A 89 -29.93 44.29 0.91
C VAL A 89 -29.21 43.12 0.23
N SER A 90 -29.62 41.92 0.64
CA SER A 90 -29.47 40.66 -0.09
C SER A 90 -30.00 40.81 -1.52
N ARG A 91 -29.12 40.64 -2.50
CA ARG A 91 -29.48 40.54 -3.92
C ARG A 91 -29.58 39.07 -4.29
N GLU A 92 -30.80 38.55 -4.32
CA GLU A 92 -31.12 37.24 -4.89
C GLU A 92 -30.73 37.20 -6.37
N PHE A 93 -29.69 36.45 -6.71
CA PHE A 93 -29.45 36.00 -8.07
C PHE A 93 -30.06 34.61 -8.23
N ARG A 94 -31.28 34.57 -8.79
CA ARG A 94 -31.83 33.38 -9.44
C ARG A 94 -30.98 33.09 -10.67
N LEU A 95 -30.14 32.05 -10.59
CA LEU A 95 -29.56 31.42 -11.76
C LEU A 95 -30.30 30.12 -12.06
N SER A 96 -30.81 30.09 -13.28
CA SER A 96 -31.59 29.06 -13.93
C SER A 96 -30.90 27.70 -13.85
N ARG A 97 -31.57 26.77 -13.18
CA ARG A 97 -31.25 25.34 -13.15
C ARG A 97 -31.68 24.74 -14.49
N SER A 98 -30.79 24.74 -15.48
CA SER A 98 -30.99 23.96 -16.70
C SER A 98 -30.88 22.47 -16.34
N LYS A 99 -31.98 21.77 -16.61
CA LYS A 99 -32.10 20.32 -16.62
C LYS A 99 -31.04 19.72 -17.55
N LEU A 100 -30.25 18.79 -17.03
CA LEU A 100 -29.73 17.68 -17.81
C LEU A 100 -29.76 16.45 -16.89
N GLY A 101 -30.48 15.43 -17.36
CA GLY A 101 -30.73 14.18 -16.66
C GLY A 101 -29.42 13.44 -16.38
N GLU A 102 -29.28 12.82 -15.23
CA GLU A 102 -29.92 11.56 -14.84
C GLU A 102 -29.06 10.35 -15.27
N SER A 103 -28.62 9.61 -14.25
CA SER A 103 -28.17 8.21 -14.27
C SER A 103 -26.69 7.95 -13.96
N LEU A 104 -26.32 8.20 -12.71
CA LEU A 104 -25.31 7.40 -12.00
C LEU A 104 -25.96 6.95 -10.69
N LYS A 105 -26.31 5.65 -10.63
CA LYS A 105 -26.81 5.01 -9.41
C LYS A 105 -25.71 5.04 -8.35
N VAL A 106 -25.91 5.90 -7.35
CA VAL A 106 -25.21 5.84 -6.07
C VAL A 106 -25.58 4.51 -5.43
N ILE A 107 -24.59 3.64 -5.23
CA ILE A 107 -24.75 2.48 -4.36
C ILE A 107 -24.57 3.00 -2.94
N ASP A 108 -25.68 3.15 -2.23
CA ASP A 108 -25.70 3.48 -0.81
C ASP A 108 -24.97 2.38 -0.04
N ALA A 109 -23.94 2.78 0.71
CA ALA A 109 -23.32 1.94 1.72
C ALA A 109 -24.30 1.72 2.88
N PRO A 110 -24.38 0.50 3.46
CA PRO A 110 -25.30 0.23 4.55
C PRO A 110 -24.86 0.96 5.83
N SER A 111 -25.71 1.85 6.32
CA SER A 111 -25.62 2.45 7.65
C SER A 111 -25.73 1.37 8.74
N PRO A 112 -24.92 1.39 9.81
CA PRO A 112 -25.05 0.46 10.91
C PRO A 112 -26.24 0.85 11.80
N SER A 113 -27.26 -0.01 11.81
CA SER A 113 -28.40 0.08 12.71
C SER A 113 -27.97 -0.04 14.17
N ALA A 114 -28.42 0.91 15.00
CA ALA A 114 -28.28 0.90 16.44
C ALA A 114 -29.00 -0.31 17.05
N LEU A 115 -28.23 -1.23 17.64
CA LEU A 115 -28.74 -2.33 18.45
C LEU A 115 -29.10 -1.82 19.85
N SER A 116 -30.41 -1.65 20.05
CA SER A 116 -31.05 -1.47 21.34
C SER A 116 -30.87 -2.73 22.20
N THR A 117 -30.14 -2.61 23.30
CA THR A 117 -29.95 -3.70 24.27
C THR A 117 -30.99 -3.55 25.38
N ARG A 118 -32.07 -4.32 25.29
CA ARG A 118 -33.09 -4.47 26.35
C ARG A 118 -32.71 -5.70 27.18
N ALA A 119 -32.29 -5.48 28.43
CA ALA A 119 -32.05 -6.53 29.40
C ALA A 119 -33.37 -7.10 29.95
N PRO A 120 -33.47 -8.41 30.21
CA PRO A 120 -34.40 -8.94 31.19
C PRO A 120 -33.69 -9.21 32.52
N SER A 121 -34.24 -8.60 33.56
CA SER A 121 -34.04 -8.95 34.97
C SER A 121 -34.59 -10.36 35.22
N VAL A 122 -33.80 -11.20 35.90
CA VAL A 122 -34.32 -12.39 36.59
C VAL A 122 -33.64 -12.46 37.95
N ASP A 123 -34.47 -12.34 38.98
CA ASP A 123 -34.10 -12.40 40.39
C ASP A 123 -33.77 -13.82 40.87
N ALA A 124 -32.78 -13.86 41.76
CA ALA A 124 -32.63 -14.65 42.97
C ALA A 124 -33.24 -16.07 43.05
N THR A 125 -32.37 -17.07 43.24
CA THR A 125 -32.41 -17.88 44.48
C THR A 125 -31.06 -18.54 44.76
N SER A 126 -30.56 -18.33 45.98
CA SER A 126 -29.46 -19.07 46.61
C SER A 126 -29.91 -20.49 46.96
N PRO A 127 -28.98 -21.46 47.15
CA PRO A 127 -28.58 -21.71 48.53
C PRO A 127 -27.10 -22.06 48.74
N GLN A 128 -26.73 -21.84 49.99
CA GLN A 128 -25.52 -22.21 50.72
C GLN A 128 -25.16 -23.70 50.56
N SER A 129 -23.87 -24.05 50.56
CA SER A 129 -23.16 -24.41 51.81
C SER A 129 -21.86 -25.23 51.57
N LEU A 130 -20.92 -25.01 52.49
CA LEU A 130 -19.91 -25.93 53.02
C LEU A 130 -18.64 -26.30 52.21
N ALA A 131 -17.58 -25.59 52.62
CA ALA A 131 -16.17 -25.95 52.72
C ALA A 131 -15.81 -27.45 52.70
N HIS A 132 -14.68 -27.77 52.06
CA HIS A 132 -13.61 -28.52 52.73
C HIS A 132 -12.25 -28.29 52.04
N LEU A 133 -11.32 -27.77 52.83
CA LEU A 133 -9.88 -27.72 52.60
C LEU A 133 -9.29 -29.14 52.62
N THR A 134 -8.32 -29.45 51.76
CA THR A 134 -7.19 -30.32 52.11
C THR A 134 -6.03 -30.14 51.15
N SER A 135 -4.87 -29.80 51.72
CA SER A 135 -3.56 -29.68 51.10
C SER A 135 -3.01 -31.01 50.59
N PRO A 136 -2.01 -31.01 49.69
CA PRO A 136 -1.01 -32.06 49.66
C PRO A 136 0.33 -31.55 50.22
N ALA A 137 0.79 -32.25 51.25
CA ALA A 137 2.08 -32.07 51.89
C ALA A 137 3.23 -32.56 51.00
N ALA A 138 4.34 -31.83 51.11
CA ALA A 138 5.66 -32.20 50.63
C ALA A 138 6.16 -33.52 51.25
N LYS A 139 6.90 -34.31 50.46
CA LYS A 139 7.94 -35.25 50.95
C LYS A 139 8.77 -35.78 49.78
N GLY A 140 10.10 -35.64 49.89
CA GLY A 140 11.05 -36.65 49.42
C GLY A 140 11.81 -36.40 48.11
N SER A 141 12.90 -35.64 48.19
CA SER A 141 14.19 -36.04 47.56
C SER A 141 14.96 -36.91 48.57
N PRO A 142 15.99 -37.73 48.21
CA PRO A 142 16.94 -37.54 47.10
C PRO A 142 17.34 -38.83 46.32
N GLY A 143 17.89 -38.67 45.12
CA GLY A 143 18.38 -39.78 44.30
C GLY A 143 19.50 -39.37 43.33
N ARG A 144 20.72 -39.72 43.71
CA ARG A 144 22.02 -39.53 43.05
C ARG A 144 22.11 -39.81 41.53
N SER A 145 23.01 -39.02 40.92
CA SER A 145 24.02 -39.35 39.91
C SER A 145 23.67 -40.33 38.76
N SER A 146 23.80 -39.83 37.53
CA SER A 146 24.83 -40.32 36.60
C SER A 146 24.79 -39.52 35.29
N SER A 147 25.93 -38.93 34.95
CA SER A 147 26.24 -38.54 33.58
C SER A 147 26.41 -39.80 32.72
N PRO A 148 26.16 -39.71 31.40
CA PRO A 148 27.26 -40.09 30.53
C PRO A 148 27.44 -39.12 29.36
N THR A 149 28.70 -38.71 29.22
CA THR A 149 29.36 -38.27 28.00
C THR A 149 29.18 -39.33 26.92
N ARG A 150 28.58 -39.00 25.77
CA ARG A 150 28.92 -39.67 24.51
C ARG A 150 28.65 -38.79 23.30
N ALA A 151 29.74 -38.49 22.60
CA ALA A 151 29.76 -37.95 21.25
C ALA A 151 29.00 -38.87 20.29
N GLY A 152 28.15 -38.27 19.45
CA GLY A 152 27.37 -38.93 18.42
C GLY A 152 27.26 -38.05 17.18
N SER A 153 28.24 -38.22 16.31
CA SER A 153 28.20 -38.01 14.85
C SER A 153 26.87 -37.54 14.23
N VAL A 154 26.95 -36.36 13.62
CA VAL A 154 25.99 -35.79 12.67
C VAL A 154 25.99 -36.61 11.37
N PRO A 155 24.84 -37.14 10.89
CA PRO A 155 24.69 -37.56 9.51
C PRO A 155 24.13 -36.40 8.66
N PRO A 156 24.62 -36.20 7.41
CA PRO A 156 24.03 -35.23 6.50
C PRO A 156 22.68 -35.77 6.00
N ARG A 157 21.58 -35.16 6.45
CA ARG A 157 20.25 -35.35 5.87
C ARG A 157 20.17 -34.56 4.56
N THR A 158 20.44 -35.20 3.44
CA THR A 158 19.94 -34.79 2.13
C THR A 158 18.44 -35.07 2.06
N GLY A 159 17.64 -34.16 2.61
CA GLY A 159 16.19 -34.15 2.47
C GLY A 159 15.81 -33.48 1.15
N SER A 160 15.71 -34.27 0.09
CA SER A 160 15.10 -33.89 -1.18
C SER A 160 13.62 -33.61 -0.95
N THR A 161 13.24 -32.34 -0.85
CA THR A 161 11.84 -31.90 -0.86
C THR A 161 11.29 -32.05 -2.28
N SER A 162 10.63 -33.18 -2.51
CA SER A 162 9.74 -33.39 -3.64
C SER A 162 8.58 -32.40 -3.53
N PHE A 163 8.65 -31.31 -4.29
CA PHE A 163 7.52 -30.42 -4.50
C PHE A 163 6.44 -31.17 -5.28
N LEU A 164 5.28 -31.31 -4.66
CA LEU A 164 4.03 -31.63 -5.35
C LEU A 164 3.74 -30.49 -6.34
N ASN A 165 3.95 -30.79 -7.62
CA ASN A 165 3.44 -29.99 -8.73
C ASN A 165 1.89 -30.03 -8.69
N VAL A 166 1.28 -29.11 -7.97
CA VAL A 166 -0.13 -28.75 -8.18
C VAL A 166 -0.17 -27.92 -9.45
N GLN A 167 -0.38 -28.61 -10.57
CA GLN A 167 -0.63 -28.02 -11.87
C GLN A 167 -2.00 -27.34 -11.85
N MET A 168 -2.03 -26.08 -11.43
CA MET A 168 -3.20 -25.20 -11.58
C MET A 168 -3.48 -25.05 -13.08
N ALA A 169 -4.59 -25.66 -13.52
CA ALA A 169 -5.16 -25.47 -14.84
C ALA A 169 -5.55 -23.99 -15.01
N ARG A 170 -4.68 -23.22 -15.70
CA ARG A 170 -5.06 -21.93 -16.27
C ARG A 170 -5.99 -22.17 -17.45
N SER A 171 -7.28 -21.97 -17.24
CA SER A 171 -8.25 -21.76 -18.32
C SER A 171 -7.90 -20.49 -19.09
N ARG A 172 -7.06 -20.64 -20.12
CA ARG A 172 -6.85 -19.62 -21.14
C ARG A 172 -7.97 -19.72 -22.16
N SER A 173 -8.92 -18.79 -22.07
CA SER A 173 -9.82 -18.46 -23.18
C SER A 173 -8.98 -18.04 -24.39
N ARG A 174 -8.96 -18.89 -25.42
CA ARG A 174 -8.32 -18.59 -26.72
C ARG A 174 -9.40 -18.01 -27.63
N CYS A 175 -9.31 -16.73 -27.96
CA CYS A 175 -9.97 -16.19 -29.13
C CYS A 175 -9.32 -16.82 -30.38
N ARG A 176 -10.12 -17.58 -31.13
CA ARG A 176 -9.82 -18.00 -32.50
C ARG A 176 -9.77 -16.74 -33.38
N THR A 177 -8.65 -16.52 -34.04
CA THR A 177 -8.61 -15.75 -35.28
C THR A 177 -8.35 -16.75 -36.40
N ASP A 178 -9.31 -16.85 -37.31
CA ASP A 178 -9.23 -17.71 -38.48
C ASP A 178 -8.14 -17.21 -39.43
N SER A 179 -7.25 -18.14 -39.76
CA SER A 179 -6.14 -17.99 -40.69
C SER A 179 -6.64 -18.26 -42.10
N LEU A 180 -6.86 -17.22 -42.90
CA LEU A 180 -7.07 -17.35 -44.35
C LEU A 180 -5.76 -17.08 -45.10
N ARG A 181 -5.27 -18.17 -45.70
CA ARG A 181 -4.45 -18.31 -46.92
C ARG A 181 -3.80 -17.03 -47.47
N SER A 182 -2.48 -17.00 -47.33
CA SER A 182 -1.54 -16.23 -48.14
C SER A 182 -1.47 -16.83 -49.56
N VAL A 183 -1.71 -16.00 -50.58
CA VAL A 183 -1.29 -16.22 -51.97
C VAL A 183 -0.47 -15.00 -52.36
N SER A 184 0.80 -15.21 -52.70
CA SER A 184 1.72 -14.18 -53.16
C SER A 184 1.41 -13.77 -54.61
N PRO A 185 1.47 -12.48 -54.96
CA PRO A 185 1.70 -12.03 -56.33
C PRO A 185 3.14 -11.54 -56.54
N PRO A 186 3.61 -11.55 -57.81
CA PRO A 186 5.02 -11.40 -58.14
C PRO A 186 5.49 -9.94 -58.19
N ALA A 187 6.81 -9.82 -58.08
CA ALA A 187 7.59 -8.59 -58.15
C ALA A 187 7.31 -7.79 -59.43
N ALA A 188 6.93 -6.52 -59.24
CA ALA A 188 7.06 -5.48 -60.25
C ALA A 188 7.71 -4.25 -59.61
N SER A 189 8.97 -4.05 -59.99
CA SER A 189 9.72 -2.81 -59.89
C SER A 189 8.86 -1.60 -60.27
N ARG A 190 8.76 -0.60 -59.39
CA ARG A 190 8.49 0.80 -59.75
C ARG A 190 8.75 1.77 -58.60
N ARG A 191 9.81 2.55 -58.80
CA ARG A 191 10.00 3.96 -58.42
C ARG A 191 9.74 4.32 -56.95
N SER A 192 10.85 4.40 -56.23
CA SER A 192 11.11 5.34 -55.14
C SER A 192 10.74 6.78 -55.55
N VAL A 193 9.52 7.20 -55.24
CA VAL A 193 9.18 8.62 -55.12
C VAL A 193 9.28 8.94 -53.64
N SER A 194 10.31 9.71 -53.32
CA SER A 194 10.54 10.30 -52.00
C SER A 194 9.33 11.17 -51.65
N SER A 195 8.37 10.59 -50.93
CA SER A 195 7.26 11.33 -50.32
C SER A 195 7.79 11.96 -49.04
N ALA A 196 8.62 12.99 -49.21
CA ALA A 196 8.86 14.02 -48.22
C ALA A 196 7.57 14.87 -48.07
N GLN A 197 6.48 14.22 -47.68
CA GLN A 197 5.37 14.91 -47.04
C GLN A 197 5.75 15.02 -45.57
N LEU A 198 6.65 15.97 -45.30
CA LEU A 198 6.49 16.83 -44.13
C LEU A 198 5.10 17.49 -44.28
N VAL A 199 4.06 16.73 -43.95
CA VAL A 199 2.84 17.33 -43.45
C VAL A 199 3.31 17.97 -42.17
N GLY A 200 3.62 19.26 -42.25
CA GLY A 200 3.54 20.12 -41.10
C GLY A 200 2.13 19.96 -40.57
N SER A 201 1.94 18.98 -39.68
CA SER A 201 0.90 19.06 -38.67
C SER A 201 1.21 20.36 -37.95
N THR A 202 0.66 21.46 -38.45
CA THR A 202 0.01 22.43 -37.59
C THR A 202 -1.06 21.61 -36.84
N LEU A 203 -0.71 20.74 -35.87
CA LEU A 203 -0.38 21.14 -34.50
C LEU A 203 -1.28 22.30 -34.10
N GLY A 204 -2.58 22.13 -34.37
CA GLY A 204 -3.62 22.84 -33.66
C GLY A 204 -3.39 22.49 -32.20
N ALA A 205 -2.81 23.43 -31.47
CA ALA A 205 -2.70 23.33 -30.02
C ALA A 205 -4.09 22.96 -29.50
N ASP A 206 -4.18 21.87 -28.73
CA ASP A 206 -5.45 21.47 -28.13
C ASP A 206 -6.05 22.70 -27.44
N PRO A 207 -7.36 22.95 -27.65
CA PRO A 207 -7.99 24.15 -27.15
C PRO A 207 -7.75 24.25 -25.63
N PRO A 208 -7.39 25.43 -25.10
CA PRO A 208 -7.01 25.60 -23.70
C PRO A 208 -8.08 25.07 -22.74
N GLU A 209 -9.35 25.15 -23.12
CA GLU A 209 -10.50 24.61 -22.38
C GLU A 209 -10.41 23.10 -22.16
N ARG A 210 -9.93 22.35 -23.16
CA ARG A 210 -9.78 20.88 -23.08
C ARG A 210 -8.69 20.51 -22.07
N ARG A 211 -7.57 21.22 -22.12
CA ARG A 211 -6.46 21.00 -21.17
C ARG A 211 -6.91 21.28 -19.74
N MET A 212 -7.66 22.35 -19.51
CA MET A 212 -8.18 22.65 -18.16
C MET A 212 -9.19 21.60 -17.67
N TYR A 213 -10.00 21.03 -18.56
CA TYR A 213 -10.87 19.91 -18.19
C TYR A 213 -10.08 18.69 -17.68
N ASP A 214 -9.04 18.30 -18.41
CA ASP A 214 -8.20 17.15 -18.04
C ASP A 214 -7.44 17.41 -16.72
N VAL A 215 -6.90 18.62 -16.55
CA VAL A 215 -6.28 19.07 -15.29
C VAL A 215 -7.29 18.94 -14.14
N ASN A 216 -8.50 19.46 -14.31
CA ASN A 216 -9.53 19.39 -13.29
C ASN A 216 -9.87 17.93 -12.93
N CYS A 217 -10.03 17.05 -13.92
CA CYS A 217 -10.26 15.62 -13.70
C CYS A 217 -9.16 14.96 -12.86
N VAL A 218 -7.89 15.23 -13.16
CA VAL A 218 -6.76 14.66 -12.40
C VAL A 218 -6.71 15.23 -10.98
N LEU A 219 -6.96 16.53 -10.78
CA LEU A 219 -7.01 17.14 -9.44
C LEU A 219 -8.15 16.57 -8.59
N GLN A 220 -9.33 16.34 -9.17
CA GLN A 220 -10.46 15.70 -8.48
C GLN A 220 -10.11 14.26 -8.08
N LEU A 221 -9.44 13.52 -8.96
CA LEU A 221 -8.96 12.18 -8.66
C LEU A 221 -7.94 12.19 -7.52
N MET A 222 -6.95 13.08 -7.55
CA MET A 222 -6.00 13.25 -6.45
C MET A 222 -6.72 13.55 -5.14
N ARG A 223 -7.70 14.46 -5.14
CA ARG A 223 -8.52 14.72 -3.96
C ARG A 223 -9.24 13.45 -3.47
N HIS A 224 -9.84 12.67 -4.36
CA HIS A 224 -10.53 11.44 -3.98
C HIS A 224 -9.57 10.40 -3.38
N GLN A 225 -8.36 10.26 -3.93
CA GLN A 225 -7.31 9.43 -3.33
C GLN A 225 -6.99 9.85 -1.89
N ALA A 226 -6.92 11.15 -1.62
CA ALA A 226 -6.68 11.69 -0.28
C ALA A 226 -7.82 11.38 0.70
N GLU A 227 -9.07 11.44 0.22
CA GLU A 227 -10.26 11.06 1.00
C GLU A 227 -10.24 9.58 1.37
N LEU A 228 -9.88 8.72 0.42
CA LEU A 228 -9.75 7.29 0.64
C LEU A 228 -8.61 6.96 1.61
N ASP A 229 -7.46 7.62 1.47
CA ASP A 229 -6.34 7.48 2.40
C ASP A 229 -6.70 7.89 3.82
N MET A 230 -7.45 9.00 3.96
CA MET A 230 -7.93 9.45 5.26
C MET A 230 -8.83 8.40 5.93
N LYS A 231 -9.70 7.72 5.18
CA LYS A 231 -10.53 6.62 5.72
C LYS A 231 -9.68 5.45 6.24
N VAL A 232 -8.62 5.08 5.52
CA VAL A 232 -7.69 4.04 5.99
C VAL A 232 -6.99 4.49 7.26
N GLU A 233 -6.51 5.74 7.32
CA GLU A 233 -5.86 6.28 8.53
C GLU A 233 -6.79 6.32 9.74
N GLU A 234 -8.08 6.63 9.57
CA GLU A 234 -9.05 6.52 10.65
C GLU A 234 -9.24 5.06 11.10
N ALA A 235 -9.29 4.11 10.17
CA ALA A 235 -9.37 2.68 10.51
C ALA A 235 -8.12 2.17 11.26
N LYS A 236 -6.92 2.66 10.90
CA LYS A 236 -5.66 2.32 11.59
C LYS A 236 -5.68 2.70 13.08
N LYS A 237 -6.34 3.81 13.45
CA LYS A 237 -6.43 4.26 14.86
C LYS A 237 -7.12 3.23 15.76
N ILE A 238 -7.99 2.39 15.21
CA ILE A 238 -8.74 1.37 15.96
C ILE A 238 -7.83 0.19 16.36
N ILE A 239 -6.83 -0.12 15.54
CA ILE A 239 -5.99 -1.33 15.70
C ILE A 239 -4.66 -1.06 16.42
N ALA A 240 -4.07 0.12 16.21
CA ALA A 240 -2.66 0.37 16.49
C ALA A 240 -2.26 0.21 17.97
N TYR A 241 -3.12 0.59 18.91
CA TYR A 241 -2.77 0.65 20.34
C TYR A 241 -2.63 -0.71 21.03
N SER A 242 -3.10 -1.79 20.42
CA SER A 242 -3.18 -3.12 21.05
C SER A 242 -2.41 -4.20 20.31
N LEU A 243 -1.72 -3.85 19.22
CA LEU A 243 -1.21 -4.81 18.27
C LEU A 243 0.32 -4.86 18.30
N SER A 244 0.86 -6.00 18.72
CA SER A 244 2.27 -6.35 18.47
C SER A 244 2.41 -6.79 17.02
N VAL A 245 3.10 -5.99 16.21
CA VAL A 245 3.32 -6.32 14.79
C VAL A 245 4.13 -7.61 14.62
N GLU A 246 5.05 -7.88 15.54
CA GLU A 246 5.89 -9.08 15.58
C GLU A 246 5.02 -10.33 15.79
N ASP A 247 4.18 -10.32 16.82
CA ASP A 247 3.29 -11.44 17.13
C ASP A 247 2.29 -11.70 15.99
N LEU A 248 1.72 -10.64 15.41
CA LEU A 248 0.82 -10.74 14.27
C LEU A 248 1.52 -11.29 13.03
N PHE A 249 2.72 -10.80 12.73
CA PHE A 249 3.51 -11.26 11.59
C PHE A 249 3.86 -12.75 11.72
N HIS A 250 4.32 -13.19 12.90
CA HIS A 250 4.63 -14.60 13.16
C HIS A 250 3.39 -15.50 13.10
N GLU A 251 2.22 -15.02 13.52
CA GLU A 251 0.98 -15.78 13.42
C GLU A 251 0.57 -16.01 11.95
N MET A 252 0.84 -15.04 11.06
CA MET A 252 0.56 -15.15 9.63
C MET A 252 1.65 -15.92 8.87
N ASP A 253 2.92 -15.71 9.18
CA ASP A 253 4.07 -16.40 8.56
C ASP A 253 4.33 -17.76 9.22
N ARG A 254 3.34 -18.66 9.12
CA ARG A 254 3.44 -20.03 9.68
C ARG A 254 4.59 -20.85 9.10
N GLY A 255 5.09 -20.45 7.93
CA GLY A 255 6.23 -21.09 7.26
C GLY A 255 7.58 -20.53 7.67
N HIS A 256 7.62 -19.49 8.52
CA HIS A 256 8.84 -18.77 8.90
C HIS A 256 9.68 -18.35 7.69
N LYS A 257 9.02 -17.88 6.64
CA LYS A 257 9.63 -17.47 5.37
C LYS A 257 10.32 -16.10 5.49
N GLY A 258 9.97 -15.32 6.50
CA GLY A 258 10.41 -13.93 6.68
C GLY A 258 9.66 -12.93 5.82
N TYR A 259 8.55 -13.33 5.21
CA TYR A 259 7.66 -12.47 4.43
C TYR A 259 6.26 -13.10 4.34
N LEU A 260 5.27 -12.26 4.07
CA LEU A 260 3.88 -12.64 3.86
C LEU A 260 3.53 -12.53 2.39
N THR A 261 2.83 -13.51 1.85
CA THR A 261 2.21 -13.42 0.53
C THR A 261 0.76 -12.98 0.64
N ASP A 262 0.16 -12.61 -0.50
CA ASP A 262 -1.29 -12.48 -0.65
C ASP A 262 -2.06 -13.70 -0.10
N ILE A 263 -1.58 -14.92 -0.37
CA ILE A 263 -2.17 -16.16 0.13
C ILE A 263 -2.11 -16.24 1.67
N ASP A 264 -1.03 -15.80 2.32
CA ASP A 264 -0.91 -15.85 3.78
C ASP A 264 -1.95 -14.93 4.43
N LEU A 265 -2.02 -13.68 3.96
CA LEU A 265 -3.00 -12.69 4.43
C LEU A 265 -4.43 -13.15 4.19
N TRP A 266 -4.73 -13.64 2.98
CA TRP A 266 -6.05 -14.15 2.63
C TRP A 266 -6.44 -15.37 3.48
N THR A 267 -5.52 -16.32 3.67
CA THR A 267 -5.77 -17.51 4.51
C THR A 267 -6.01 -17.09 5.96
N TYR A 268 -5.23 -16.13 6.46
CA TYR A 268 -5.37 -15.62 7.81
C TYR A 268 -6.74 -14.99 8.06
N VAL A 269 -7.19 -14.06 7.20
CA VAL A 269 -8.51 -13.42 7.36
C VAL A 269 -9.66 -14.42 7.18
N ARG A 270 -9.50 -15.38 6.26
CA ARG A 270 -10.50 -16.44 6.05
C ARG A 270 -10.67 -17.34 7.27
N ASN A 271 -9.58 -17.64 7.98
CA ASN A 271 -9.64 -18.41 9.23
C ASN A 271 -10.39 -17.67 10.35
N ILE A 272 -10.52 -16.34 10.26
CA ILE A 272 -11.28 -15.49 11.19
C ILE A 272 -12.72 -15.26 10.67
N GLY A 273 -13.11 -15.93 9.58
CA GLY A 273 -14.45 -15.84 8.99
C GLY A 273 -14.68 -14.59 8.15
N ALA A 274 -13.62 -13.96 7.62
CA ALA A 274 -13.75 -12.89 6.64
C ALA A 274 -14.01 -13.44 5.23
N ASP A 275 -14.78 -12.69 4.44
CA ASP A 275 -15.10 -13.01 3.04
C ASP A 275 -14.40 -12.03 2.08
N ILE A 276 -13.09 -11.88 2.24
CA ILE A 276 -12.27 -11.05 1.35
C ILE A 276 -11.81 -11.90 0.16
N VAL A 277 -11.99 -11.39 -1.05
CA VAL A 277 -11.49 -12.03 -2.27
C VAL A 277 -9.96 -11.88 -2.36
N LEU A 278 -9.27 -12.93 -2.80
CA LEU A 278 -7.80 -12.91 -2.95
C LEU A 278 -7.30 -11.75 -3.85
N GLY A 279 -8.07 -11.40 -4.87
CA GLY A 279 -7.77 -10.27 -5.76
C GLY A 279 -7.72 -8.91 -5.03
N SER A 280 -8.57 -8.72 -4.02
CA SER A 280 -8.60 -7.50 -3.19
C SER A 280 -7.33 -7.40 -2.33
N ILE A 281 -6.88 -8.52 -1.75
CA ILE A 281 -5.60 -8.60 -1.02
C ILE A 281 -4.41 -8.32 -1.95
N THR A 282 -4.42 -8.90 -3.15
CA THR A 282 -3.37 -8.67 -4.16
C THR A 282 -3.29 -7.18 -4.54
N THR A 283 -4.45 -6.55 -4.70
CA THR A 283 -4.57 -5.12 -5.00
C THR A 283 -4.04 -4.27 -3.84
N LEU A 284 -4.35 -4.64 -2.59
CA LEU A 284 -3.82 -3.99 -1.39
C LEU A 284 -2.29 -4.06 -1.34
N ILE A 285 -1.68 -5.23 -1.54
CA ILE A 285 -0.21 -5.37 -1.55
C ILE A 285 0.40 -4.49 -2.62
N SER A 286 -0.18 -4.49 -3.81
CA SER A 286 0.32 -3.68 -4.93
C SER A 286 0.21 -2.18 -4.65
N GLU A 287 -0.87 -1.75 -3.97
CA GLU A 287 -1.05 -0.37 -3.52
C GLU A 287 -0.04 0.02 -2.42
N ILE A 288 0.33 -0.87 -1.51
CA ILE A 288 1.37 -0.62 -0.51
C ILE A 288 2.72 -0.41 -1.19
N HIS A 289 3.12 -1.31 -2.10
CA HIS A 289 4.38 -1.17 -2.84
C HIS A 289 4.39 0.10 -3.70
N LEU A 290 3.23 0.46 -4.27
CA LEU A 290 3.09 1.72 -4.99
C LEU A 290 3.36 2.91 -4.07
N ARG A 291 2.90 2.93 -2.82
CA ARG A 291 3.17 4.04 -1.90
C ARG A 291 4.63 4.15 -1.44
N LEU A 292 5.32 3.02 -1.29
CA LEU A 292 6.70 3.00 -0.77
C LEU A 292 7.74 3.52 -1.77
N GLY A 293 7.43 3.46 -3.07
CA GLY A 293 8.32 3.99 -4.11
C GLY A 293 9.38 3.00 -4.60
N PRO A 294 10.07 3.36 -5.69
CA PRO A 294 10.95 2.45 -6.42
C PRO A 294 12.25 2.11 -5.69
N ASP A 295 12.71 2.98 -4.78
CA ASP A 295 13.97 2.78 -4.03
C ASP A 295 13.91 1.61 -3.06
N HIS A 296 12.70 1.12 -2.80
CA HIS A 296 12.52 -0.05 -1.98
C HIS A 296 12.45 -1.30 -2.87
N ALA A 297 13.52 -2.10 -2.83
CA ALA A 297 13.56 -3.38 -3.53
C ALA A 297 12.59 -4.37 -2.88
N PHE A 298 11.48 -4.65 -3.57
CA PHE A 298 10.49 -5.63 -3.14
C PHE A 298 10.32 -6.74 -4.16
N ALA A 299 9.99 -7.93 -3.66
CA ALA A 299 9.47 -9.00 -4.49
C ALA A 299 7.96 -8.80 -4.64
N PRO A 300 7.42 -8.64 -5.87
CA PRO A 300 6.00 -8.45 -6.09
C PRO A 300 5.15 -9.50 -5.38
N GLY A 301 4.05 -9.08 -4.75
CA GLY A 301 3.14 -9.95 -4.02
C GLY A 301 3.66 -10.44 -2.66
N ARG A 302 4.77 -9.90 -2.15
CA ARG A 302 5.29 -10.20 -0.81
C ARG A 302 5.31 -8.94 0.05
N LEU A 303 4.97 -9.07 1.33
CA LEU A 303 5.08 -8.04 2.35
C LEU A 303 6.04 -8.48 3.44
N SER A 304 7.07 -7.68 3.69
CA SER A 304 7.95 -7.80 4.86
C SER A 304 7.23 -7.31 6.12
N MET A 305 7.80 -7.60 7.29
CA MET A 305 7.22 -7.14 8.55
C MET A 305 7.22 -5.61 8.65
N ARG A 306 8.24 -4.96 8.09
CA ARG A 306 8.30 -3.51 7.94
C ARG A 306 7.13 -2.96 7.11
N GLU A 307 6.79 -3.61 6.00
CA GLU A 307 5.70 -3.16 5.14
C GLU A 307 4.34 -3.38 5.81
N LEU A 308 4.19 -4.51 6.52
CA LEU A 308 3.01 -4.74 7.37
C LEU A 308 2.88 -3.66 8.45
N ALA A 309 3.99 -3.24 9.08
CA ALA A 309 3.99 -2.17 10.08
C ALA A 309 3.52 -0.83 9.48
N ILE A 310 3.98 -0.48 8.28
CA ILE A 310 3.55 0.75 7.57
C ILE A 310 2.05 0.68 7.23
N LEU A 311 1.57 -0.51 6.87
CA LEU A 311 0.14 -0.73 6.61
C LEU A 311 -0.70 -0.51 7.87
N ILE A 312 -0.32 -1.05 9.03
CA ILE A 312 -1.18 -1.06 10.23
C ILE A 312 -1.08 0.20 11.10
N PHE A 313 0.07 0.87 11.12
CA PHE A 313 0.32 1.95 12.07
C PHE A 313 -0.07 3.33 11.52
N PRO A 314 -0.67 4.19 12.37
CA PRO A 314 -0.80 5.62 12.26
C PRO A 314 0.19 6.34 11.38
N VAL A 315 -0.18 6.99 10.29
CA VAL A 315 0.70 8.01 9.71
C VAL A 315 1.02 9.05 10.81
N LYS A 316 2.31 9.34 11.02
CA LYS A 316 2.87 10.15 12.14
C LYS A 316 2.95 9.46 13.51
N SER A 317 2.48 8.22 13.65
CA SER A 317 2.78 7.44 14.85
C SER A 317 4.27 7.13 14.93
N ARG A 318 4.77 6.91 16.14
CA ARG A 318 6.18 6.56 16.37
C ARG A 318 6.51 5.27 15.62
N GLU A 319 5.65 4.28 15.71
CA GLU A 319 5.81 2.95 15.12
C GLU A 319 5.87 3.03 13.59
N HIS A 320 4.99 3.83 12.98
CA HIS A 320 5.04 4.09 11.54
C HIS A 320 6.34 4.78 11.13
N GLU A 321 6.79 5.83 11.84
CA GLU A 321 8.05 6.51 11.52
C GLU A 321 9.27 5.58 11.67
N LEU A 322 9.25 4.70 12.68
CA LEU A 322 10.29 3.68 12.85
C LEU A 322 10.28 2.66 11.71
N ALA A 323 9.10 2.15 11.33
CA ALA A 323 8.93 1.23 10.21
C ALA A 323 9.38 1.87 8.90
N PHE A 324 8.94 3.10 8.64
CA PHE A 324 9.27 3.82 7.42
C PHE A 324 10.77 4.07 7.27
N ARG A 325 11.47 4.38 8.37
CA ARG A 325 12.94 4.62 8.37
C ARG A 325 13.78 3.36 8.56
N ALA A 326 13.16 2.21 8.83
CA ALA A 326 13.91 1.00 9.05
C ALA A 326 14.52 0.49 7.73
N ALA A 327 15.80 0.14 7.77
CA ALA A 327 16.50 -0.42 6.62
C ALA A 327 16.19 -1.92 6.40
N SER A 328 15.72 -2.60 7.44
CA SER A 328 15.38 -4.02 7.43
C SER A 328 14.36 -4.35 8.52
N ASP A 329 13.75 -5.54 8.45
CA ASP A 329 12.84 -6.03 9.49
C ASP A 329 13.55 -6.20 10.85
N ASN A 330 14.83 -6.60 10.87
CA ASN A 330 15.63 -6.69 12.10
C ASN A 330 15.88 -5.31 12.73
N ASP A 331 16.19 -4.30 11.91
CA ASP A 331 16.35 -2.92 12.36
C ASP A 331 15.04 -2.38 12.95
N LEU A 332 13.89 -2.74 12.34
CA LEU A 332 12.58 -2.41 12.89
C LEU A 332 12.34 -3.06 14.26
N LEU A 333 12.60 -4.36 14.42
CA LEU A 333 12.43 -5.05 15.71
C LEU A 333 13.27 -4.41 16.81
N ASN A 334 14.54 -4.14 16.53
CA ASN A 334 15.45 -3.50 17.48
C ASN A 334 14.94 -2.11 17.92
N LYS A 335 14.30 -1.37 17.01
CA LYS A 335 13.74 -0.05 17.26
C LYS A 335 12.40 -0.06 18.01
N LEU A 336 11.52 -1.04 17.72
CA LEU A 336 10.22 -1.17 18.38
C LEU A 336 10.36 -1.69 19.82
N ASN A 337 11.29 -2.63 20.04
CA ASN A 337 11.42 -3.34 21.30
C ASN A 337 12.85 -3.22 21.87
N PRO A 338 13.30 -2.01 22.27
CA PRO A 338 14.63 -1.84 22.85
C PRO A 338 14.74 -2.67 24.15
N GLY A 339 15.57 -3.72 24.11
CA GLY A 339 15.81 -4.60 25.26
C GLY A 339 15.00 -5.90 25.31
N ARG A 340 14.14 -6.18 24.32
CA ARG A 340 13.36 -7.44 24.26
C ARG A 340 14.03 -8.54 23.43
N LEU A 341 15.35 -8.54 23.35
CA LEU A 341 16.11 -9.55 22.60
C LEU A 341 15.84 -10.94 23.20
N GLY A 342 15.08 -11.77 22.48
CA GLY A 342 14.84 -13.17 22.84
C GLY A 342 13.51 -13.48 23.53
N ALA A 343 12.58 -12.52 23.65
CA ALA A 343 11.21 -12.90 24.04
C ALA A 343 10.54 -13.69 22.92
N GLN A 344 9.92 -14.81 23.27
CA GLN A 344 9.13 -15.58 22.32
C GLN A 344 7.92 -14.76 21.84
N PRO A 345 7.55 -14.86 20.55
CA PRO A 345 6.33 -14.25 20.03
C PRO A 345 5.12 -14.70 20.84
N GLY A 346 4.32 -13.73 21.29
CA GLY A 346 3.07 -13.98 21.97
C GLY A 346 1.97 -14.39 20.99
N ALA A 347 0.94 -15.07 21.48
CA ALA A 347 -0.26 -15.32 20.69
C ALA A 347 -1.09 -14.01 20.56
N VAL A 348 -1.57 -13.69 19.36
CA VAL A 348 -2.44 -12.53 19.17
C VAL A 348 -3.79 -12.79 19.82
N SER A 349 -4.26 -11.87 20.65
CA SER A 349 -5.56 -12.00 21.32
C SER A 349 -6.72 -11.99 20.31
N GLY A 350 -7.77 -12.76 20.58
CA GLY A 350 -8.97 -12.84 19.73
C GLY A 350 -9.59 -11.48 19.35
N PRO A 351 -9.79 -10.54 20.30
CA PRO A 351 -10.29 -9.20 19.99
C PRO A 351 -9.41 -8.42 19.00
N VAL A 352 -8.09 -8.58 19.11
CA VAL A 352 -7.14 -7.92 18.21
C VAL A 352 -7.22 -8.51 16.80
N ARG A 353 -7.38 -9.84 16.66
CA ARG A 353 -7.60 -10.48 15.35
C ARG A 353 -8.84 -9.95 14.65
N TYR A 354 -9.94 -9.76 15.39
CA TYR A 354 -11.18 -9.23 14.83
C TYR A 354 -11.03 -7.76 14.37
N LYS A 355 -10.36 -6.92 15.17
CA LYS A 355 -10.05 -5.54 14.80
C LYS A 355 -9.17 -5.47 13.55
N PHE A 356 -8.14 -6.31 13.47
CA PHE A 356 -7.26 -6.36 12.30
C PHE A 356 -7.99 -6.86 11.05
N ARG A 357 -8.89 -7.85 11.17
CA ARG A 357 -9.80 -8.26 10.10
C ARG A 357 -10.62 -7.06 9.59
N SER A 358 -11.30 -6.35 10.49
CA SER A 358 -12.14 -5.21 10.11
C SER A 358 -11.32 -4.09 9.43
N PHE A 359 -10.08 -3.88 9.86
CA PHE A 359 -9.15 -2.99 9.19
C PHE A 359 -8.79 -3.48 7.77
N LEU A 360 -8.51 -4.77 7.58
CA LEU A 360 -8.20 -5.33 6.27
C LEU A 360 -9.38 -5.24 5.30
N ASP A 361 -10.62 -5.43 5.77
CA ASP A 361 -11.83 -5.22 4.96
C ASP A 361 -11.84 -3.78 4.39
N TRP A 362 -11.56 -2.77 5.24
CA TRP A 362 -11.47 -1.37 4.80
C TRP A 362 -10.29 -1.08 3.88
N ALA A 363 -9.10 -1.58 4.22
CA ALA A 363 -7.89 -1.34 3.46
C ALA A 363 -7.97 -1.95 2.05
N THR A 364 -8.53 -3.15 1.92
CA THR A 364 -8.76 -3.80 0.63
C THR A 364 -9.80 -3.08 -0.21
N PHE A 365 -10.93 -2.67 0.39
CA PHE A 365 -11.93 -1.83 -0.28
C PHE A 365 -11.32 -0.53 -0.83
N VAL A 366 -10.51 0.17 -0.02
CA VAL A 366 -9.84 1.40 -0.46
C VAL A 366 -8.83 1.13 -1.58
N ALA A 367 -8.04 0.06 -1.49
CA ALA A 367 -7.10 -0.30 -2.53
C ALA A 367 -7.79 -0.56 -3.89
N GLU A 368 -8.96 -1.23 -3.86
CA GLU A 368 -9.77 -1.44 -5.06
C GLU A 368 -10.35 -0.15 -5.64
N ALA A 369 -10.82 0.76 -4.78
CA ALA A 369 -11.31 2.07 -5.20
C ALA A 369 -10.19 2.89 -5.86
N LEU A 370 -9.00 2.94 -5.26
CA LEU A 370 -7.83 3.60 -5.85
C LEU A 370 -7.42 2.97 -7.20
N ALA A 371 -7.49 1.64 -7.32
CA ALA A 371 -7.24 0.96 -8.58
C ALA A 371 -8.35 1.23 -9.63
N ALA A 372 -9.59 1.44 -9.21
CA ALA A 372 -10.67 1.87 -10.09
C ALA A 372 -10.46 3.32 -10.58
N ASP A 373 -10.10 4.25 -9.70
CA ASP A 373 -9.79 5.63 -10.05
C ASP A 373 -8.70 5.71 -11.12
N ARG A 374 -7.59 5.00 -10.93
CA ARG A 374 -6.52 4.96 -11.93
C ARG A 374 -7.03 4.41 -13.27
N ARG A 375 -7.89 3.39 -13.27
CA ARG A 375 -8.49 2.88 -14.51
C ARG A 375 -9.39 3.91 -15.18
N GLN A 376 -10.06 4.79 -14.43
CA GLN A 376 -10.87 5.86 -15.01
C GLN A 376 -10.03 6.87 -15.81
N LEU A 377 -8.74 7.06 -15.49
CA LEU A 377 -7.86 7.92 -16.30
C LEU A 377 -7.69 7.43 -17.74
N ARG A 378 -7.84 6.13 -17.99
CA ARG A 378 -7.84 5.58 -19.37
C ARG A 378 -9.04 6.01 -20.20
N HIS A 379 -10.09 6.52 -19.55
CA HIS A 379 -11.31 7.00 -20.20
C HIS A 379 -11.30 8.52 -20.40
N LEU A 380 -10.20 9.21 -20.08
CA LEU A 380 -10.03 10.61 -20.46
C LEU A 380 -10.08 10.75 -21.98
N ARG A 381 -10.53 11.92 -22.44
CA ARG A 381 -10.72 12.19 -23.87
C ARG A 381 -9.40 12.30 -24.64
N CYS A 382 -8.30 12.53 -23.94
CA CYS A 382 -6.94 12.63 -24.48
C CYS A 382 -6.16 11.34 -24.22
N ASP A 383 -4.98 11.23 -24.83
CA ASP A 383 -3.97 10.27 -24.36
C ASP A 383 -3.70 10.51 -22.87
N GLU A 384 -3.77 9.44 -22.06
CA GLU A 384 -3.51 9.44 -20.62
C GLU A 384 -2.19 10.16 -20.32
N THR A 385 -1.17 9.91 -21.14
CA THR A 385 0.16 10.50 -20.94
C THR A 385 0.15 12.01 -21.16
N ALA A 386 -0.62 12.51 -22.14
CA ALA A 386 -0.75 13.93 -22.43
C ALA A 386 -1.50 14.66 -21.30
N ALA A 387 -2.62 14.10 -20.83
CA ALA A 387 -3.39 14.67 -19.72
C ALA A 387 -2.56 14.75 -18.42
N LEU A 388 -1.79 13.70 -18.10
CA LEU A 388 -0.88 13.69 -16.95
C LEU A 388 0.26 14.71 -17.12
N ASN A 389 0.83 14.84 -18.32
CA ASN A 389 1.87 15.83 -18.59
C ASN A 389 1.36 17.28 -18.47
N ASP A 390 0.16 17.55 -18.98
CA ASP A 390 -0.47 18.87 -18.87
C ASP A 390 -0.77 19.22 -17.42
N THR A 391 -1.30 18.26 -16.65
CA THR A 391 -1.53 18.43 -15.21
C THR A 391 -0.24 18.66 -14.43
N PHE A 392 0.81 17.89 -14.73
CA PHE A 392 2.11 18.09 -14.10
C PHE A 392 2.69 19.46 -14.43
N SER A 393 2.61 19.88 -15.70
CA SER A 393 3.12 21.18 -16.16
C SER A 393 2.38 22.34 -15.49
N PHE A 394 1.06 22.20 -15.33
CA PHE A 394 0.21 23.13 -14.59
C PHE A 394 0.65 23.25 -13.13
N LEU A 395 0.76 22.12 -12.41
CA LEU A 395 1.22 22.07 -11.02
C LEU A 395 2.64 22.62 -10.84
N ALA A 396 3.57 22.23 -11.71
CA ALA A 396 4.97 22.62 -11.57
C ALA A 396 5.23 24.06 -12.02
N CYS A 397 4.29 24.69 -12.74
CA CYS A 397 4.47 25.99 -13.38
C CYS A 397 5.76 26.05 -14.22
N GLY A 398 6.03 25.00 -15.00
CA GLY A 398 7.24 24.88 -15.83
C GLY A 398 8.51 24.38 -15.11
N ARG A 399 8.46 24.06 -13.81
CA ARG A 399 9.57 23.43 -13.08
C ARG A 399 9.65 21.92 -13.33
N GLN A 400 10.77 21.32 -12.94
CA GLN A 400 10.99 19.86 -13.02
C GLN A 400 10.29 19.07 -11.90
N SER A 401 9.75 19.77 -10.91
CA SER A 401 9.03 19.19 -9.78
C SER A 401 8.05 20.20 -9.21
N PHE A 402 6.99 19.73 -8.57
CA PHE A 402 6.07 20.58 -7.81
C PHE A 402 6.13 20.25 -6.30
N SER A 403 5.80 21.22 -5.48
CA SER A 403 5.71 21.14 -4.02
C SER A 403 4.26 20.99 -3.55
N LEU A 404 4.06 20.74 -2.26
CA LEU A 404 2.70 20.71 -1.70
C LEU A 404 1.98 22.06 -1.82
N GLU A 405 2.72 23.17 -1.71
CA GLU A 405 2.16 24.51 -1.87
C GLU A 405 1.62 24.75 -3.28
N ASP A 406 2.23 24.10 -4.28
CA ASP A 406 1.75 24.17 -5.65
C ASP A 406 0.44 23.42 -5.85
N VAL A 407 0.32 22.23 -5.25
CA VAL A 407 -0.93 21.47 -5.23
C VAL A 407 -2.03 22.27 -4.53
N ARG A 408 -1.72 22.91 -3.39
CA ARG A 408 -2.67 23.77 -2.68
C ARG A 408 -3.15 24.93 -3.55
N ARG A 409 -2.24 25.62 -4.25
CA ARG A 409 -2.59 26.71 -5.18
C ARG A 409 -3.47 26.22 -6.32
N ALA A 410 -3.09 25.13 -6.98
CA ALA A 410 -3.89 24.51 -8.04
C ALA A 410 -5.30 24.13 -7.58
N PHE A 411 -5.43 23.59 -6.35
CA PHE A 411 -6.74 23.26 -5.77
C PHE A 411 -7.60 24.50 -5.54
N ILE A 412 -7.00 25.63 -5.13
CA ILE A 412 -7.71 26.91 -4.97
C ILE A 412 -8.15 27.44 -6.34
N ASP A 413 -7.24 27.46 -7.33
CA ASP A 413 -7.48 27.98 -8.67
C ASP A 413 -8.61 27.19 -9.37
N GLU A 414 -8.60 25.87 -9.23
CA GLU A 414 -9.59 24.95 -9.81
C GLU A 414 -10.81 24.68 -8.91
N ARG A 415 -10.95 25.41 -7.79
CA ARG A 415 -12.05 25.29 -6.83
C ARG A 415 -12.26 23.87 -6.29
N VAL A 416 -11.17 23.11 -6.17
CA VAL A 416 -11.15 21.77 -5.57
C VAL A 416 -10.92 21.91 -4.07
N ASN A 417 -11.98 21.74 -3.29
CA ASN A 417 -11.89 21.82 -1.83
C ASN A 417 -11.14 20.62 -1.26
N ALA A 418 -10.03 20.87 -0.56
CA ALA A 418 -9.33 19.84 0.22
C ALA A 418 -8.91 20.36 1.60
N SER A 419 -9.02 19.49 2.60
CA SER A 419 -8.57 19.77 3.96
C SER A 419 -7.04 19.74 4.05
N THR A 420 -6.47 20.40 5.06
CA THR A 420 -5.03 20.35 5.36
C THR A 420 -4.54 18.91 5.57
N GLN A 421 -5.39 18.06 6.17
CA GLN A 421 -5.06 16.64 6.38
C GLN A 421 -5.01 15.87 5.06
N GLN A 422 -5.94 16.11 4.13
CA GLN A 422 -5.93 15.51 2.80
C GLN A 422 -4.69 15.91 2.00
N LEU A 423 -4.33 17.20 2.05
CA LEU A 423 -3.10 17.71 1.41
C LEU A 423 -1.84 17.03 1.98
N GLU A 424 -1.76 16.82 3.30
CA GLU A 424 -0.64 16.11 3.92
C GLU A 424 -0.58 14.62 3.51
N LEU A 425 -1.73 13.95 3.35
CA LEU A 425 -1.77 12.58 2.85
C LEU A 425 -1.35 12.50 1.37
N LEU A 426 -1.76 13.46 0.55
CA LEU A 426 -1.26 13.57 -0.82
C LEU A 426 0.24 13.77 -0.86
N ARG A 427 0.77 14.66 -0.01
CA ARG A 427 2.22 14.84 0.11
C ARG A 427 2.91 13.50 0.33
N ARG A 428 2.47 12.70 1.30
CA ARG A 428 3.08 11.40 1.61
C ARG A 428 2.95 10.39 0.48
N ARG A 429 1.82 10.39 -0.24
CA ARG A 429 1.60 9.50 -1.39
C ARG A 429 2.56 9.80 -2.55
N TYR A 430 2.71 11.07 -2.90
CA TYR A 430 3.50 11.49 -4.06
C TYR A 430 4.97 11.80 -3.71
N GLN A 431 5.31 11.84 -2.42
CA GLN A 431 6.63 12.18 -1.91
C GLN A 431 6.99 11.27 -0.73
N PRO A 432 7.07 9.93 -0.92
CA PRO A 432 7.24 9.01 0.20
C PRO A 432 8.57 9.22 0.92
N LEU A 433 9.68 9.37 0.18
CA LEU A 433 11.04 9.31 0.74
C LEU A 433 11.77 10.65 0.86
N SER A 434 11.18 11.76 0.40
CA SER A 434 12.01 12.91 0.07
C SER A 434 12.53 13.67 1.30
N LEU A 435 13.86 13.65 1.41
CA LEU A 435 14.71 14.65 2.05
C LEU A 435 14.55 16.01 1.36
N GLY A 436 13.37 16.62 1.45
CA GLY A 436 13.11 18.00 1.03
C GLY A 436 12.90 18.28 -0.47
N GLY A 437 13.02 17.29 -1.37
CA GLY A 437 12.80 17.48 -2.82
C GLY A 437 11.33 17.34 -3.24
N GLY A 438 10.83 18.19 -4.15
CA GLY A 438 9.44 18.15 -4.67
C GLY A 438 9.07 16.86 -5.40
N VAL A 439 7.81 16.74 -5.84
CA VAL A 439 7.28 15.62 -6.63
C VAL A 439 7.75 15.75 -8.07
N HIS A 440 8.53 14.78 -8.55
CA HIS A 440 8.94 14.69 -9.95
C HIS A 440 7.90 14.02 -10.83
N PHE A 441 7.98 14.24 -12.14
CA PHE A 441 7.01 13.70 -13.11
C PHE A 441 6.93 12.17 -13.09
N SER A 442 8.07 11.48 -12.95
CA SER A 442 8.13 10.02 -12.88
C SER A 442 7.30 9.49 -11.71
N GLU A 443 7.41 10.11 -10.54
CA GLU A 443 6.67 9.73 -9.33
C GLU A 443 5.18 10.07 -9.45
N PHE A 444 4.86 11.25 -9.98
CA PHE A 444 3.49 11.66 -10.27
C PHE A 444 2.76 10.68 -11.17
N VAL A 445 3.36 10.32 -12.31
CA VAL A 445 2.79 9.35 -13.26
C VAL A 445 2.70 7.97 -12.63
N ARG A 446 3.71 7.54 -11.86
CA ARG A 446 3.72 6.23 -11.21
C ARG A 446 2.53 6.04 -10.26
N GLN A 447 2.17 7.06 -9.49
CA GLN A 447 1.03 7.01 -8.56
C GLN A 447 -0.34 7.01 -9.24
N LEU A 448 -0.44 7.56 -10.45
CA LEU A 448 -1.69 7.75 -11.18
C LEU A 448 -1.93 6.69 -12.27
N ARG A 449 -0.87 6.11 -12.82
CA ARG A 449 -0.99 5.09 -13.86
C ARG A 449 -1.54 3.78 -13.29
N PRO A 450 -2.49 3.11 -13.96
CA PRO A 450 -2.95 1.79 -13.57
C PRO A 450 -1.81 0.78 -13.44
N LEU A 451 -1.86 -0.05 -12.40
CA LEU A 451 -0.91 -1.12 -12.10
C LEU A 451 -1.03 -2.31 -13.07
#